data_AF-A0A336KEH5-F1
#
_entry.id   AF-A0A336KEH5-F1
#
_cell.length_a   1.000
_cell.length_b   1.000
_cell.length_c   1.000
_cell.angle_alpha   90.00
_cell.angle_beta   90.00
_cell.angle_gamma   90.00
#
_symmetry.space_group_name_H-M   'P 1'
#
loop_
_entity.id
_entity.type
_entity.pdbx_description
1 polymer ?
#
loop_
_entity_poly.entity_id
_entity_poly.type
_entity_poly.pdbx_seq_one_letter_code
_entity_poly.pdbx_strand_id
1 'polypeptide(L)'
;MHESSLVLYKILYRLHQKAGMNYFKYFLFKYFIIALILGFSNGNDFTNQSVADISDSDSNRKLHSTNSNQNYGYHVAPKPGSGHHYSSNRDETTFNCPACVCNFQEQSPIPGPIENPSIPHVPSRPYVPLRKLCSWNALTWQNMLIRNEKPDACNLYIGSNYIVENNIPTAIAIHGNRVFVGVRRNQMGVYSTLNYFYMDEIQGGQCPPLRPYPSFQMNELVSSCCSSEPNRIVNVDRFNIDKCVNNPKLWIVDLQGLNIDSNIMEFGEPVLKVFNLNYDTLVRRRIIPKEMYFRFGLDMTTIVPNVLDPNGNCEEAYAYIIDQYNGYIIVYSWQEDRFWRFSAPEFFGDPTQGRFTIRTPHGSLVDYSYQILIHDGFIDNINKVFIFHTKLGNKEHVINLSTLHNSSKSCNLDRSDIRYIGEKNINGRAGTQKMNQHTGTAFGIQEENHAIVCGSVKVQLTPDIVKIISVDPIRLSFLVDLDLANDKVYVLSNNYQGIKNDGFRHDFENFGIYYLEENEVRSYFPECYQDCPNGRLTPAKFVDMYKMFFPSGNAEEFCDHVFRTFDMDKNGYIDFKTYENGCN
;
A
#
# COMPACT_ATOMS: atom_id res chain seq x y z
N MET A 1 38.26 -16.10 8.01
CA MET A 1 37.15 -17.08 7.90
C MET A 1 37.72 -18.48 7.61
N HIS A 2 38.29 -19.22 8.58
CA HIS A 2 38.82 -20.57 8.24
C HIS A 2 38.87 -21.65 9.33
N GLU A 3 38.66 -21.36 10.61
CA GLU A 3 38.66 -22.40 11.66
C GLU A 3 37.25 -22.89 12.04
N SER A 4 36.25 -22.00 12.10
CA SER A 4 34.83 -22.31 12.37
C SER A 4 34.29 -23.39 11.43
N SER A 5 34.71 -23.34 10.16
CA SER A 5 34.38 -24.30 9.10
C SER A 5 34.77 -25.74 9.44
N LEU A 6 35.88 -25.93 10.18
CA LEU A 6 36.48 -27.25 10.42
C LEU A 6 35.79 -28.00 11.57
N VAL A 7 35.22 -27.28 12.54
CA VAL A 7 34.42 -27.86 13.63
C VAL A 7 33.09 -28.36 13.09
N LEU A 8 32.38 -27.52 12.31
CA LEU A 8 31.13 -27.88 11.66
C LEU A 8 31.31 -29.09 10.72
N TYR A 9 32.39 -29.11 9.94
CA TYR A 9 32.75 -30.25 9.09
C TYR A 9 32.91 -31.56 9.88
N LYS A 10 33.60 -31.54 11.03
CA LYS A 10 33.81 -32.74 11.87
C LYS A 10 32.53 -33.25 12.52
N ILE A 11 31.60 -32.37 12.92
CA ILE A 11 30.29 -32.75 13.47
C ILE A 11 29.46 -33.44 12.39
N LEU A 12 29.34 -32.81 11.21
CA LEU A 12 28.56 -33.32 10.09
C LEU A 12 29.12 -34.62 9.51
N TYR A 13 30.45 -34.78 9.46
CA TYR A 13 31.11 -36.02 9.05
C TYR A 13 30.82 -37.20 10.00
N ARG A 14 30.69 -36.95 11.31
CA ARG A 14 30.30 -37.99 12.30
C ARG A 14 28.82 -38.38 12.22
N LEU A 15 27.94 -37.46 11.83
CA LEU A 15 26.54 -37.78 11.53
C LEU A 15 26.42 -38.60 10.24
N HIS A 16 27.21 -38.26 9.21
CA HIS A 16 27.22 -38.97 7.92
C HIS A 16 27.51 -40.48 8.04
N GLN A 17 28.41 -40.90 8.94
CA GLN A 17 28.70 -42.33 9.15
C GLN A 17 27.57 -43.11 9.86
N LYS A 18 26.54 -42.44 10.40
CA LYS A 18 25.39 -43.10 11.05
C LYS A 18 24.11 -43.09 10.23
N ALA A 19 23.96 -42.17 9.27
CA ALA A 19 22.77 -42.05 8.43
C ALA A 19 23.12 -42.32 6.96
N GLY A 20 22.70 -43.48 6.45
CA GLY A 20 22.93 -43.93 5.06
C GLY A 20 22.10 -43.18 4.01
N MET A 21 22.20 -41.84 3.98
CA MET A 21 21.50 -40.99 3.02
C MET A 21 22.35 -40.66 1.79
N ASN A 22 21.72 -40.69 0.62
CA ASN A 22 22.38 -40.39 -0.65
C ASN A 22 22.85 -38.92 -0.76
N TYR A 23 24.10 -38.75 -1.19
CA TYR A 23 24.89 -37.51 -1.14
C TYR A 23 24.15 -36.25 -1.65
N PHE A 24 23.39 -36.41 -2.74
CA PHE A 24 22.65 -35.33 -3.41
C PHE A 24 21.56 -34.68 -2.53
N LYS A 25 20.84 -35.46 -1.71
CA LYS A 25 19.75 -34.94 -0.86
C LYS A 25 20.26 -34.14 0.33
N TYR A 26 21.42 -34.51 0.86
CA TYR A 26 22.07 -33.82 1.97
C TYR A 26 22.62 -32.44 1.57
N PHE A 27 23.11 -32.30 0.32
CA PHE A 27 23.62 -31.04 -0.21
C PHE A 27 22.55 -29.94 -0.19
N LEU A 28 21.34 -30.24 -0.67
CA LEU A 28 20.20 -29.31 -0.66
C LEU A 28 19.81 -28.87 0.76
N PHE A 29 19.73 -29.81 1.72
CA PHE A 29 19.40 -29.48 3.11
C PHE A 29 20.45 -28.57 3.77
N LYS A 30 21.74 -28.77 3.46
CA LYS A 30 22.83 -27.88 3.92
C LYS A 30 22.64 -26.45 3.42
N TYR A 31 22.27 -26.26 2.15
CA TYR A 31 22.02 -24.92 1.60
C TYR A 31 20.74 -24.29 2.16
N PHE A 32 19.68 -25.08 2.42
CA PHE A 32 18.45 -24.60 3.06
C PHE A 32 18.69 -24.01 4.45
N ILE A 33 19.41 -24.72 5.32
CA ILE A 33 19.78 -24.24 6.65
C ILE A 33 20.69 -23.01 6.58
N ILE A 34 21.64 -22.96 5.64
CA ILE A 34 22.53 -21.80 5.47
C ILE A 34 21.77 -20.58 4.93
N ALA A 35 20.80 -20.76 4.03
CA ALA A 35 19.94 -19.68 3.54
C ALA A 35 19.04 -19.10 4.64
N LEU A 36 18.46 -19.96 5.50
CA LEU A 36 17.70 -19.54 6.68
C LEU A 36 18.56 -18.77 7.70
N ILE A 37 19.84 -19.11 7.84
CA ILE A 37 20.75 -18.46 8.80
C ILE A 37 21.36 -17.16 8.26
N LEU A 38 21.62 -17.05 6.95
CA LEU A 38 22.38 -15.93 6.38
C LEU A 38 21.57 -14.95 5.51
N GLY A 39 20.32 -15.24 5.18
CA GLY A 39 19.41 -14.29 4.51
C GLY A 39 19.80 -13.86 3.08
N PHE A 40 20.81 -14.47 2.46
CA PHE A 40 21.28 -14.08 1.13
C PHE A 40 20.42 -14.65 0.00
N SER A 41 19.63 -13.78 -0.63
CA SER A 41 19.19 -13.97 -2.01
C SER A 41 20.33 -13.64 -2.98
N ASN A 42 20.85 -14.64 -3.69
CA ASN A 42 21.58 -14.45 -4.94
C ASN A 42 21.54 -15.74 -5.77
N GLY A 43 20.74 -15.75 -6.82
CA GLY A 43 20.86 -16.72 -7.89
C GLY A 43 21.74 -16.13 -9.00
N ASN A 44 22.79 -16.85 -9.39
CA ASN A 44 23.54 -16.61 -10.63
C ASN A 44 24.15 -17.94 -11.08
N ASP A 45 24.48 -18.03 -12.37
CA ASP A 45 24.64 -19.28 -13.10
C ASP A 45 25.70 -20.26 -12.55
N PHE A 46 25.34 -21.53 -12.55
CA PHE A 46 26.28 -22.63 -12.78
C PHE A 46 25.78 -23.47 -13.96
N THR A 47 26.30 -23.16 -15.15
CA THR A 47 26.02 -23.90 -16.37
C THR A 47 26.75 -25.25 -16.38
N ASN A 48 26.10 -26.27 -16.93
CA ASN A 48 26.78 -27.52 -17.27
C ASN A 48 27.62 -27.31 -18.54
N GLN A 49 28.94 -27.40 -18.43
CA GLN A 49 29.79 -27.81 -19.55
C GLN A 49 30.93 -28.72 -19.06
N SER A 50 31.31 -29.65 -19.93
CA SER A 50 32.10 -30.84 -19.58
C SER A 50 33.50 -30.80 -20.21
N VAL A 51 34.48 -31.26 -19.42
CA VAL A 51 35.62 -32.17 -19.76
C VAL A 51 36.30 -32.01 -21.13
N ALA A 52 37.65 -32.05 -21.09
CA ALA A 52 38.64 -31.93 -22.17
C ALA A 52 39.20 -30.50 -22.35
N ASP A 53 40.49 -30.28 -22.62
CA ASP A 53 41.58 -31.26 -22.83
C ASP A 53 42.96 -30.76 -22.34
N ILE A 54 43.99 -31.62 -22.45
CA ILE A 54 45.37 -31.40 -21.94
C ILE A 54 46.29 -30.80 -23.02
N SER A 55 47.11 -29.78 -22.68
CA SER A 55 48.57 -29.70 -23.02
C SER A 55 49.21 -28.31 -22.78
N ASP A 56 50.49 -28.33 -22.37
CA ASP A 56 51.68 -27.55 -22.83
C ASP A 56 51.58 -26.09 -23.37
N SER A 57 52.66 -25.28 -23.40
CA SER A 57 53.88 -25.11 -22.57
C SER A 57 54.64 -23.85 -23.07
N ASP A 58 55.40 -23.17 -22.19
CA ASP A 58 56.43 -22.15 -22.54
C ASP A 58 55.97 -20.88 -23.34
N SER A 59 56.73 -19.78 -23.50
CA SER A 59 57.90 -19.25 -22.75
C SER A 59 58.08 -17.71 -22.92
N ASN A 60 58.72 -17.09 -21.93
CA ASN A 60 59.64 -15.91 -21.95
C ASN A 60 59.62 -14.85 -23.11
N ARG A 61 59.37 -13.57 -22.76
CA ARG A 61 60.32 -12.39 -22.79
C ARG A 61 59.60 -11.05 -22.48
N LYS A 62 60.04 -10.21 -21.51
CA LYS A 62 61.04 -9.09 -21.56
C LYS A 62 60.60 -7.88 -22.44
N LEU A 63 60.75 -6.59 -22.07
CA LEU A 63 61.38 -5.88 -20.91
C LEU A 63 60.84 -4.41 -20.73
N HIS A 64 61.47 -3.59 -19.86
CA HIS A 64 61.15 -2.17 -19.47
C HIS A 64 61.23 -1.11 -20.64
N SER A 65 60.95 0.22 -20.54
CA SER A 65 61.02 1.18 -19.39
C SER A 65 60.34 2.59 -19.53
N THR A 66 60.07 3.26 -18.38
CA THR A 66 60.21 4.72 -18.02
C THR A 66 59.50 5.92 -18.72
N ASN A 67 58.83 6.76 -17.88
CA ASN A 67 58.82 8.28 -17.81
C ASN A 67 58.28 9.14 -19.01
N SER A 68 57.45 10.21 -18.92
CA SER A 68 57.41 11.40 -18.02
C SER A 68 56.33 12.48 -18.39
N ASN A 69 55.98 13.35 -17.41
CA ASN A 69 55.66 14.82 -17.45
C ASN A 69 54.52 15.53 -18.26
N GLN A 70 53.61 16.19 -17.49
CA GLN A 70 53.25 17.66 -17.44
C GLN A 70 52.42 18.44 -18.52
N ASN A 71 51.20 18.84 -18.10
CA ASN A 71 50.62 20.21 -17.93
C ASN A 71 50.40 21.29 -19.05
N TYR A 72 49.64 22.34 -18.67
CA TYR A 72 49.22 23.61 -19.35
C TYR A 72 47.96 23.53 -20.25
N GLY A 73 47.14 24.59 -20.51
CA GLY A 73 47.14 26.02 -20.08
C GLY A 73 45.88 26.80 -20.57
N TYR A 74 45.67 28.08 -20.15
CA TYR A 74 44.42 28.88 -20.32
C TYR A 74 44.46 30.03 -21.36
N HIS A 75 43.30 30.47 -21.92
CA HIS A 75 42.92 31.82 -22.47
C HIS A 75 41.48 31.77 -23.12
N VAL A 76 40.67 32.81 -23.47
CA VAL A 76 40.50 34.27 -23.14
C VAL A 76 39.07 34.76 -23.59
N ALA A 77 38.65 36.03 -23.33
CA ALA A 77 37.31 36.66 -23.62
C ALA A 77 37.47 38.00 -24.46
N PRO A 78 36.52 38.98 -24.66
CA PRO A 78 35.19 39.26 -24.03
C PRO A 78 34.03 40.02 -24.82
N LYS A 79 32.83 40.09 -24.19
CA LYS A 79 31.75 41.16 -24.19
C LYS A 79 30.79 41.46 -25.41
N PRO A 80 29.55 41.98 -25.15
CA PRO A 80 28.48 42.32 -26.14
C PRO A 80 28.10 43.83 -26.23
N GLY A 81 26.95 44.18 -26.87
CA GLY A 81 26.46 45.57 -27.11
C GLY A 81 24.95 45.87 -26.87
N SER A 82 24.52 47.06 -27.32
CA SER A 82 23.22 47.79 -27.16
C SER A 82 21.91 47.08 -27.60
N GLY A 83 20.69 47.52 -27.23
CA GLY A 83 20.21 48.67 -26.43
C GLY A 83 18.73 49.08 -26.70
N HIS A 84 18.32 50.28 -26.24
CA HIS A 84 17.02 51.00 -26.42
C HIS A 84 15.87 50.85 -25.39
N HIS A 85 15.04 51.91 -25.30
CA HIS A 85 13.92 52.15 -24.38
C HIS A 85 12.56 52.22 -25.11
N TYR A 86 11.46 52.01 -24.38
CA TYR A 86 10.24 52.81 -24.48
C TYR A 86 9.55 52.93 -23.09
N SER A 87 8.61 53.87 -22.93
CA SER A 87 7.95 54.17 -21.64
C SER A 87 6.45 54.43 -21.79
N SER A 88 5.71 54.24 -20.70
CA SER A 88 4.45 54.95 -20.38
C SER A 88 4.05 54.71 -18.93
N ASN A 89 3.19 55.58 -18.38
CA ASN A 89 2.88 55.64 -16.95
C ASN A 89 1.49 55.06 -16.64
N ARG A 90 1.28 54.52 -15.43
CA ARG A 90 0.61 55.24 -14.32
C ARG A 90 0.51 54.42 -13.02
N ASP A 91 0.78 55.11 -11.93
CA ASP A 91 0.08 55.13 -10.64
C ASP A 91 -0.71 53.89 -10.18
N GLU A 92 -0.20 53.19 -9.15
CA GLU A 92 -0.99 52.95 -7.92
C GLU A 92 -0.09 52.67 -6.70
N THR A 93 -0.56 52.94 -5.49
CA THR A 93 0.26 52.92 -4.26
C THR A 93 0.26 51.56 -3.56
N THR A 94 1.41 50.90 -3.50
CA THR A 94 1.59 49.64 -2.75
C THR A 94 2.72 49.73 -1.71
N PHE A 95 2.50 49.11 -0.54
CA PHE A 95 3.51 48.97 0.51
C PHE A 95 4.48 47.82 0.17
N ASN A 96 5.78 48.05 0.42
CA ASN A 96 6.83 47.10 0.05
C ASN A 96 6.85 45.84 0.94
N CYS A 97 6.95 44.67 0.30
CA CYS A 97 7.78 43.57 0.79
C CYS A 97 8.39 42.84 -0.43
N PRO A 98 9.70 42.50 -0.45
CA PRO A 98 10.39 42.14 -1.68
C PRO A 98 10.13 40.69 -2.12
N ALA A 99 9.66 40.51 -3.35
CA ALA A 99 9.56 39.19 -4.00
C ALA A 99 10.86 38.86 -4.75
N CYS A 100 11.46 37.71 -4.45
CA CYS A 100 12.55 37.14 -5.27
C CYS A 100 11.95 36.50 -6.53
N VAL A 101 12.09 37.18 -7.68
CA VAL A 101 11.60 36.66 -8.97
C VAL A 101 12.64 35.73 -9.60
N CYS A 102 12.39 34.42 -9.55
CA CYS A 102 13.15 33.42 -10.29
C CYS A 102 12.56 33.23 -11.69
N ASN A 103 13.15 33.88 -12.70
CA ASN A 103 12.79 33.64 -14.09
C ASN A 103 13.31 32.26 -14.55
N PHE A 104 12.41 31.29 -14.69
CA PHE A 104 12.64 30.13 -15.54
C PHE A 104 12.44 30.55 -17.00
N GLN A 105 13.47 30.39 -17.84
CA GLN A 105 13.28 30.45 -19.29
C GLN A 105 12.91 29.07 -19.82
N GLU A 106 11.85 29.01 -20.63
CA GLU A 106 11.50 27.82 -21.40
C GLU A 106 12.54 27.58 -22.50
N GLN A 107 13.30 26.49 -22.37
CA GLN A 107 13.69 25.62 -23.48
C GLN A 107 14.36 24.35 -22.97
N SER A 108 13.76 23.21 -23.28
CA SER A 108 14.40 21.89 -23.17
C SER A 108 14.02 21.11 -24.42
N PRO A 109 14.97 20.37 -25.04
CA PRO A 109 14.71 19.68 -26.30
C PRO A 109 13.70 18.55 -26.13
N ILE A 110 12.83 18.39 -27.13
CA ILE A 110 11.88 17.27 -27.20
C ILE A 110 12.68 15.95 -27.24
N PRO A 111 12.48 15.02 -26.29
CA PRO A 111 13.09 13.69 -26.37
C PRO A 111 12.57 12.94 -27.60
N GLY A 112 13.43 12.11 -28.19
CA GLY A 112 13.01 11.20 -29.27
C GLY A 112 11.93 10.20 -28.79
N PRO A 113 11.28 9.47 -29.72
CA PRO A 113 10.26 8.49 -29.36
C PRO A 113 10.82 7.47 -28.37
N ILE A 114 10.16 7.35 -27.22
CA ILE A 114 10.50 6.38 -26.18
C ILE A 114 10.30 4.98 -26.77
N GLU A 115 11.34 4.13 -26.71
CA GLU A 115 11.24 2.74 -27.15
C GLU A 115 10.17 2.01 -26.33
N ASN A 116 9.49 1.04 -26.96
CA ASN A 116 8.42 0.28 -26.29
C ASN A 116 8.91 -0.23 -24.93
N PRO A 117 8.17 0.01 -23.82
CA PRO A 117 8.55 -0.52 -22.52
C PRO A 117 8.57 -2.04 -22.61
N SER A 118 9.76 -2.62 -22.53
CA SER A 118 9.97 -4.06 -22.53
C SER A 118 9.05 -4.69 -21.50
N ILE A 119 8.19 -5.62 -21.95
CA ILE A 119 7.35 -6.42 -21.04
C ILE A 119 8.30 -7.03 -20.00
N PRO A 120 8.10 -6.79 -18.69
CA PRO A 120 8.99 -7.32 -17.67
C PRO A 120 9.17 -8.83 -17.85
N HIS A 121 10.41 -9.32 -17.69
CA HIS A 121 10.72 -10.74 -17.83
C HIS A 121 9.68 -11.58 -17.09
N VAL A 122 8.88 -12.34 -17.85
CA VAL A 122 7.80 -13.16 -17.29
C VAL A 122 8.43 -14.07 -16.22
N PRO A 123 8.02 -13.95 -14.94
CA PRO A 123 8.68 -14.70 -13.89
C PRO A 123 8.52 -16.19 -14.15
N SER A 124 9.55 -16.97 -13.82
CA SER A 124 9.54 -18.43 -13.98
C SER A 124 8.57 -19.14 -13.02
N ARG A 125 7.91 -18.40 -12.13
CA ARG A 125 6.76 -18.86 -11.34
C ARG A 125 5.46 -18.28 -11.92
N PRO A 126 4.37 -19.07 -11.98
CA PRO A 126 3.05 -18.53 -12.33
C PRO A 126 2.56 -17.54 -11.27
N TYR A 127 1.67 -16.63 -11.69
CA TYR A 127 0.95 -15.74 -10.77
C TYR A 127 -0.12 -16.50 -9.96
N VAL A 128 -0.52 -15.93 -8.82
CA VAL A 128 -1.63 -16.44 -7.98
C VAL A 128 -2.97 -16.24 -8.72
N PRO A 129 -3.87 -17.25 -8.75
CA PRO A 129 -5.14 -17.14 -9.47
C PRO A 129 -6.08 -16.04 -8.95
N LEU A 130 -6.17 -14.94 -9.69
CA LEU A 130 -7.11 -13.85 -9.43
C LEU A 130 -8.55 -14.32 -9.67
N ARG A 131 -9.32 -14.44 -8.59
CA ARG A 131 -10.75 -14.79 -8.62
C ARG A 131 -11.60 -13.53 -8.57
N LYS A 132 -12.79 -13.56 -9.17
CA LYS A 132 -13.80 -12.52 -8.97
C LYS A 132 -14.71 -12.92 -7.80
N LEU A 133 -14.98 -11.99 -6.89
CA LEU A 133 -16.09 -12.10 -5.93
C LEU A 133 -17.39 -11.76 -6.66
N CYS A 134 -17.49 -10.52 -7.15
CA CYS A 134 -18.61 -10.04 -7.95
C CYS A 134 -18.23 -8.76 -8.72
N SER A 135 -19.08 -8.31 -9.63
CA SER A 135 -18.92 -7.03 -10.33
C SER A 135 -20.25 -6.28 -10.57
N TRP A 136 -20.14 -4.99 -10.87
CA TRP A 136 -21.23 -4.14 -11.35
C TRP A 136 -20.90 -3.58 -12.73
N ASN A 137 -21.86 -3.61 -13.66
CA ASN A 137 -21.84 -2.74 -14.83
C ASN A 137 -22.21 -1.29 -14.43
N ALA A 138 -23.07 -1.12 -13.42
CA ALA A 138 -23.46 0.15 -12.83
C ALA A 138 -23.82 -0.06 -11.35
N LEU A 139 -23.48 0.89 -10.48
CA LEU A 139 -23.95 0.86 -9.09
C LEU A 139 -25.46 1.16 -9.06
N THR A 140 -26.21 0.32 -8.36
CA THR A 140 -27.65 0.47 -8.12
C THR A 140 -27.94 0.24 -6.65
N TRP A 141 -29.07 0.74 -6.14
CA TRP A 141 -29.46 0.60 -4.74
C TRP A 141 -30.78 -0.16 -4.58
N GLN A 142 -30.93 -0.85 -3.45
CA GLN A 142 -32.21 -1.45 -3.09
C GLN A 142 -33.25 -0.34 -2.85
N ASN A 143 -34.43 -0.48 -3.46
CA ASN A 143 -35.56 0.45 -3.33
C ASN A 143 -35.21 1.91 -3.69
N MET A 144 -34.44 2.13 -4.78
CA MET A 144 -34.10 3.49 -5.26
C MET A 144 -35.32 4.38 -5.41
N LEU A 145 -35.34 5.47 -4.63
CA LEU A 145 -36.36 6.52 -4.71
C LEU A 145 -35.99 7.49 -5.83
N ILE A 146 -36.25 7.08 -7.08
CA ILE A 146 -36.07 7.95 -8.26
C ILE A 146 -37.12 9.06 -8.20
N ARG A 147 -36.72 10.23 -7.66
CA ARG A 147 -37.54 11.43 -7.61
C ARG A 147 -37.69 12.01 -9.02
N ASN A 148 -38.83 11.79 -9.67
CA ASN A 148 -39.17 12.42 -10.95
C ASN A 148 -39.54 13.91 -10.79
N GLU A 149 -38.85 14.62 -9.91
CA GLU A 149 -38.93 16.07 -9.74
C GLU A 149 -38.18 16.73 -10.92
N LYS A 150 -38.57 17.94 -11.33
CA LYS A 150 -37.77 18.66 -12.33
C LYS A 150 -36.35 18.88 -11.77
N PRO A 151 -35.28 18.63 -12.54
CA PRO A 151 -33.94 18.94 -12.09
C PRO A 151 -33.76 20.46 -11.95
N ASP A 152 -33.92 20.98 -10.73
CA ASP A 152 -33.24 22.20 -10.33
C ASP A 152 -31.81 21.87 -9.88
N ALA A 153 -30.98 22.92 -9.75
CA ALA A 153 -29.58 22.75 -9.40
C ALA A 153 -29.41 22.08 -8.03
N CYS A 154 -30.25 22.40 -7.05
CA CYS A 154 -30.15 21.85 -5.70
C CYS A 154 -30.41 20.34 -5.71
N ASN A 155 -31.51 19.89 -6.33
CA ASN A 155 -31.87 18.47 -6.42
C ASN A 155 -30.83 17.62 -7.18
N LEU A 156 -30.09 18.19 -8.13
CA LEU A 156 -28.93 17.54 -8.79
C LEU A 156 -27.70 17.47 -7.87
N TYR A 157 -27.31 18.60 -7.27
CA TYR A 157 -26.14 18.69 -6.38
C TYR A 157 -26.24 17.82 -5.14
N ILE A 158 -27.46 17.60 -4.61
CA ILE A 158 -27.71 16.78 -3.41
C ILE A 158 -27.98 15.30 -3.71
N GLY A 159 -27.79 14.83 -4.95
CA GLY A 159 -27.95 13.40 -5.29
C GLY A 159 -29.40 12.88 -5.31
N SER A 160 -30.41 13.75 -5.19
CA SER A 160 -31.83 13.38 -5.30
C SER A 160 -32.21 12.92 -6.72
N ASN A 161 -31.46 13.36 -7.74
CA ASN A 161 -31.51 12.86 -9.12
C ASN A 161 -30.27 12.00 -9.40
N TYR A 162 -30.42 10.68 -9.36
CA TYR A 162 -29.34 9.70 -9.60
C TYR A 162 -28.78 9.81 -11.04
N ILE A 163 -27.44 9.88 -11.14
CA ILE A 163 -26.68 9.92 -12.41
C ILE A 163 -25.73 8.72 -12.43
N VAL A 164 -26.03 7.74 -13.28
CA VAL A 164 -25.45 6.38 -13.24
C VAL A 164 -23.93 6.36 -13.38
N GLU A 165 -23.38 7.14 -14.30
CA GLU A 165 -21.96 7.21 -14.62
C GLU A 165 -21.12 7.85 -13.51
N ASN A 166 -21.72 8.69 -12.67
CA ASN A 166 -21.07 9.40 -11.58
C ASN A 166 -20.98 8.57 -10.28
N ASN A 167 -21.68 7.45 -10.20
CA ASN A 167 -21.72 6.58 -9.02
C ASN A 167 -20.58 5.56 -9.09
N ILE A 168 -19.37 6.00 -8.75
CA ILE A 168 -18.12 5.24 -8.87
C ILE A 168 -17.60 4.82 -7.47
N PRO A 169 -17.32 3.52 -7.21
CA PRO A 169 -16.88 3.07 -5.89
C PRO A 169 -15.40 3.42 -5.63
N THR A 170 -15.11 3.90 -4.43
CA THR A 170 -13.78 4.39 -3.99
C THR A 170 -13.11 3.53 -2.93
N ALA A 171 -13.88 2.76 -2.14
CA ALA A 171 -13.37 2.02 -0.99
C ALA A 171 -14.15 0.73 -0.70
N ILE A 172 -13.50 -0.26 -0.08
CA ILE A 172 -14.13 -1.46 0.47
C ILE A 172 -13.64 -1.82 1.88
N ALA A 173 -14.54 -2.36 2.71
CA ALA A 173 -14.17 -3.08 3.92
C ALA A 173 -15.10 -4.27 4.14
N ILE A 174 -14.56 -5.38 4.68
CA ILE A 174 -15.26 -6.66 4.78
C ILE A 174 -15.38 -7.08 6.23
N HIS A 175 -16.60 -7.43 6.65
CA HIS A 175 -16.86 -7.87 8.01
C HIS A 175 -18.00 -8.92 8.06
N GLY A 176 -17.62 -10.16 8.37
CA GLY A 176 -18.52 -11.31 8.29
C GLY A 176 -19.02 -11.49 6.85
N ASN A 177 -20.35 -11.55 6.70
CA ASN A 177 -21.02 -11.63 5.41
C ASN A 177 -21.22 -10.25 4.71
N ARG A 178 -20.85 -9.13 5.36
CA ARG A 178 -21.05 -7.78 4.78
C ARG A 178 -19.82 -7.28 4.04
N VAL A 179 -20.06 -6.73 2.85
CA VAL A 179 -19.12 -5.89 2.10
C VAL A 179 -19.61 -4.46 2.17
N PHE A 180 -18.83 -3.58 2.83
CA PHE A 180 -19.07 -2.14 2.84
C PHE A 180 -18.44 -1.50 1.59
N VAL A 181 -19.09 -0.49 1.01
CA VAL A 181 -18.69 0.16 -0.24
C VAL A 181 -18.80 1.68 -0.11
N GLY A 182 -17.67 2.36 -0.34
CA GLY A 182 -17.60 3.83 -0.40
C GLY A 182 -17.89 4.34 -1.79
N VAL A 183 -18.63 5.44 -1.89
CA VAL A 183 -18.91 6.16 -3.15
C VAL A 183 -18.77 7.66 -2.86
N ARG A 184 -17.62 8.24 -3.19
CA ARG A 184 -17.32 9.65 -2.86
C ARG A 184 -18.18 10.62 -3.69
N ARG A 185 -18.82 11.59 -3.04
CA ARG A 185 -19.64 12.63 -3.67
C ARG A 185 -18.79 13.78 -4.25
N ASN A 186 -17.99 13.48 -5.28
CA ASN A 186 -17.25 14.47 -6.09
C ASN A 186 -17.97 14.84 -7.40
N GLN A 187 -19.14 14.26 -7.67
CA GLN A 187 -19.95 14.51 -8.86
C GLN A 187 -21.44 14.56 -8.49
N MET A 188 -22.25 15.17 -9.35
CA MET A 188 -23.71 15.27 -9.14
C MET A 188 -24.38 13.89 -9.24
N GLY A 189 -25.51 13.70 -8.56
CA GLY A 189 -26.30 12.47 -8.68
C GLY A 189 -25.75 11.23 -7.99
N VAL A 190 -24.80 11.37 -7.06
CA VAL A 190 -24.32 10.25 -6.22
C VAL A 190 -25.33 9.95 -5.10
N TYR A 191 -25.98 8.79 -5.18
CA TYR A 191 -27.18 8.46 -4.38
C TYR A 191 -26.89 8.43 -2.87
N SER A 192 -25.97 7.58 -2.43
CA SER A 192 -25.51 7.53 -1.03
C SER A 192 -24.02 7.16 -0.94
N THR A 193 -23.33 7.78 0.03
CA THR A 193 -21.86 7.80 0.05
C THR A 193 -21.25 6.64 0.83
N LEU A 194 -21.94 6.16 1.87
CA LEU A 194 -21.53 4.99 2.66
C LEU A 194 -22.58 3.89 2.51
N ASN A 195 -22.16 2.71 2.06
CA ASN A 195 -23.07 1.65 1.63
C ASN A 195 -22.58 0.26 2.07
N TYR A 196 -23.43 -0.75 1.92
CA TYR A 196 -23.05 -2.15 2.05
C TYR A 196 -23.94 -3.10 1.22
N PHE A 197 -23.52 -4.35 1.09
CA PHE A 197 -24.33 -5.49 0.65
C PHE A 197 -23.87 -6.80 1.34
N TYR A 198 -24.59 -7.91 1.14
CA TYR A 198 -24.25 -9.22 1.70
C TYR A 198 -23.66 -10.16 0.62
N MET A 199 -22.64 -10.97 0.96
CA MET A 199 -21.95 -11.83 -0.01
C MET A 199 -22.81 -13.00 -0.51
N ASP A 200 -23.75 -13.51 0.29
CA ASP A 200 -24.70 -14.56 -0.08
C ASP A 200 -25.80 -14.09 -1.06
N GLU A 201 -25.93 -12.78 -1.27
CA GLU A 201 -26.81 -12.20 -2.29
C GLU A 201 -26.15 -12.08 -3.68
N ILE A 202 -24.87 -12.45 -3.83
CA ILE A 202 -24.15 -12.45 -5.11
C ILE A 202 -24.74 -13.55 -6.02
N GLN A 203 -25.22 -13.15 -7.21
CA GLN A 203 -25.80 -14.07 -8.19
C GLN A 203 -25.11 -13.92 -9.55
N GLY A 204 -24.74 -15.03 -10.19
CA GLY A 204 -24.08 -15.03 -11.50
C GLY A 204 -22.72 -14.31 -11.56
N GLY A 205 -22.11 -14.00 -10.41
CA GLY A 205 -20.92 -13.14 -10.33
C GLY A 205 -21.20 -11.64 -10.53
N GLN A 206 -22.45 -11.22 -10.48
CA GLN A 206 -22.86 -9.82 -10.32
C GLN A 206 -23.00 -9.47 -8.84
N CYS A 207 -22.57 -8.28 -8.47
CA CYS A 207 -22.78 -7.75 -7.13
C CYS A 207 -24.24 -7.28 -7.00
N PRO A 208 -24.91 -7.52 -5.87
CA PRO A 208 -26.29 -7.09 -5.64
C PRO A 208 -26.41 -5.55 -5.52
N PRO A 209 -27.65 -5.01 -5.56
CA PRO A 209 -27.91 -3.61 -5.28
C PRO A 209 -27.48 -3.21 -3.86
N LEU A 210 -26.84 -2.04 -3.76
CA LEU A 210 -26.32 -1.48 -2.51
C LEU A 210 -27.42 -1.04 -1.54
N ARG A 211 -27.09 -1.06 -0.25
CA ARG A 211 -27.90 -0.50 0.83
C ARG A 211 -27.15 0.66 1.49
N PRO A 212 -27.77 1.84 1.65
CA PRO A 212 -27.13 2.96 2.37
C PRO A 212 -26.92 2.61 3.84
N TYR A 213 -25.74 2.89 4.38
CA TYR A 213 -25.34 2.54 5.75
C TYR A 213 -25.25 3.77 6.67
N PRO A 214 -25.73 3.70 7.93
CA PRO A 214 -26.57 2.64 8.49
C PRO A 214 -28.02 2.71 7.99
N SER A 215 -28.41 3.81 7.34
CA SER A 215 -29.73 4.00 6.75
C SER A 215 -29.70 4.97 5.56
N PHE A 216 -30.77 4.95 4.75
CA PHE A 216 -30.97 5.95 3.70
C PHE A 216 -31.14 7.35 4.30
N GLN A 217 -31.88 7.49 5.41
CA GLN A 217 -32.13 8.76 6.08
C GLN A 217 -30.85 9.43 6.61
N MET A 218 -29.83 8.65 6.99
CA MET A 218 -28.52 9.22 7.30
C MET A 218 -27.75 9.64 6.05
N ASN A 219 -27.92 8.98 4.89
CA ASN A 219 -27.22 9.37 3.66
C ASN A 219 -27.94 10.44 2.81
N GLU A 220 -29.25 10.64 3.02
CA GLU A 220 -30.08 11.57 2.24
C GLU A 220 -29.67 13.03 2.49
N LEU A 221 -29.26 13.72 1.43
CA LEU A 221 -29.02 15.16 1.44
C LEU A 221 -30.36 15.85 1.11
N VAL A 222 -31.06 16.34 2.13
CA VAL A 222 -32.39 16.95 1.98
C VAL A 222 -32.26 18.40 1.47
N SER A 223 -33.14 18.79 0.55
CA SER A 223 -33.12 20.08 -0.18
C SER A 223 -33.29 21.35 0.68
N SER A 224 -33.60 21.20 1.98
CA SER A 224 -33.33 22.25 2.96
C SER A 224 -31.83 22.27 3.28
N CYS A 225 -31.05 22.98 2.46
CA CYS A 225 -29.58 23.08 2.48
C CYS A 225 -28.95 23.61 3.80
N CYS A 226 -29.75 23.81 4.85
CA CYS A 226 -29.32 24.21 6.19
C CYS A 226 -29.91 23.32 7.30
N SER A 227 -30.53 22.18 6.96
CA SER A 227 -31.02 21.20 7.95
C SER A 227 -29.85 20.43 8.59
N SER A 228 -29.33 20.97 9.68
CA SER A 228 -28.16 20.46 10.41
C SER A 228 -28.44 19.21 11.26
N GLU A 229 -29.03 18.19 10.63
CA GLU A 229 -29.18 16.85 11.21
C GLU A 229 -27.79 16.28 11.56
N PRO A 230 -27.41 16.20 12.86
CA PRO A 230 -26.01 16.05 13.24
C PRO A 230 -25.40 14.71 12.81
N ASN A 231 -26.25 13.71 12.57
CA ASN A 231 -25.86 12.35 12.22
C ASN A 231 -25.90 12.07 10.70
N ARG A 232 -26.40 13.00 9.87
CA ARG A 232 -26.39 12.87 8.40
C ARG A 232 -24.95 12.69 7.90
N ILE A 233 -24.72 11.75 6.99
CA ILE A 233 -23.45 11.42 6.35
C ILE A 233 -23.41 12.12 5.00
N VAL A 234 -22.51 13.08 4.83
CA VAL A 234 -22.46 13.94 3.64
C VAL A 234 -21.55 13.37 2.56
N ASN A 235 -20.27 13.13 2.88
CA ASN A 235 -19.28 12.69 1.90
C ASN A 235 -18.17 11.87 2.57
N VAL A 236 -18.03 10.60 2.18
CA VAL A 236 -17.01 9.68 2.68
C VAL A 236 -16.20 9.18 1.49
N ASP A 237 -14.88 9.13 1.65
CA ASP A 237 -13.96 8.64 0.61
C ASP A 237 -13.57 7.18 0.88
N ARG A 238 -12.70 6.96 1.87
CA ARG A 238 -12.36 5.65 2.43
C ARG A 238 -12.68 5.57 3.92
N PHE A 239 -12.73 4.33 4.41
CA PHE A 239 -13.04 3.98 5.79
C PHE A 239 -12.33 2.68 6.15
N ASN A 240 -12.23 2.35 7.44
CA ASN A 240 -11.73 1.06 7.88
C ASN A 240 -12.53 0.53 9.06
N ILE A 241 -12.57 -0.80 9.18
CA ILE A 241 -13.16 -1.52 10.29
C ILE A 241 -12.03 -1.93 11.24
N ASP A 242 -12.16 -1.60 12.52
CA ASP A 242 -11.15 -1.99 13.51
C ASP A 242 -11.13 -3.51 13.74
N LYS A 243 -9.99 -4.02 14.21
CA LYS A 243 -9.80 -5.45 14.44
C LYS A 243 -10.26 -5.90 15.85
N CYS A 244 -11.18 -5.18 16.46
CA CYS A 244 -11.77 -5.58 17.73
C CYS A 244 -12.66 -6.83 17.57
N VAL A 245 -12.39 -7.88 18.35
CA VAL A 245 -13.08 -9.17 18.22
C VAL A 245 -14.53 -9.11 18.70
N ASN A 246 -14.76 -8.54 19.89
CA ASN A 246 -16.07 -8.57 20.55
C ASN A 246 -16.96 -7.37 20.22
N ASN A 247 -16.36 -6.25 19.78
CA ASN A 247 -17.01 -4.95 19.59
C ASN A 247 -16.46 -4.22 18.35
N PRO A 248 -16.52 -4.85 17.15
CA PRO A 248 -15.98 -4.30 15.90
C PRO A 248 -16.65 -2.98 15.54
N LYS A 249 -15.85 -1.97 15.21
CA LYS A 249 -16.36 -0.64 14.81
C LYS A 249 -15.89 -0.24 13.43
N LEU A 250 -16.78 0.36 12.65
CA LEU A 250 -16.50 1.04 11.39
C LEU A 250 -16.17 2.51 11.67
N TRP A 251 -14.99 2.94 11.26
CA TRP A 251 -14.47 4.30 11.45
C TRP A 251 -14.49 5.04 10.11
N ILE A 252 -15.17 6.20 10.06
CA ILE A 252 -15.25 7.06 8.89
C ILE A 252 -14.83 8.49 9.23
N VAL A 253 -14.22 9.18 8.27
CA VAL A 253 -14.24 10.65 8.23
C VAL A 253 -15.35 11.05 7.26
N ASP A 254 -16.32 11.79 7.77
CA ASP A 254 -17.27 12.50 6.92
C ASP A 254 -16.75 13.90 6.68
N LEU A 255 -16.46 14.21 5.42
CA LEU A 255 -15.86 15.48 5.01
C LEU A 255 -16.83 16.66 5.18
N GLN A 256 -18.14 16.42 5.37
CA GLN A 256 -19.18 17.44 5.51
C GLN A 256 -19.20 18.48 4.37
N GLY A 257 -18.63 18.16 3.21
CA GLY A 257 -18.58 19.05 2.06
C GLY A 257 -18.33 18.30 0.75
N LEU A 258 -18.64 18.99 -0.35
CA LEU A 258 -18.58 18.48 -1.71
C LEU A 258 -17.66 19.38 -2.55
N ASN A 259 -16.90 18.79 -3.46
CA ASN A 259 -16.19 19.51 -4.53
C ASN A 259 -16.65 18.90 -5.85
N ILE A 260 -17.50 19.63 -6.59
CA ILE A 260 -18.13 19.21 -7.84
C ILE A 260 -17.75 20.24 -8.89
N ASP A 261 -16.97 19.83 -9.90
CA ASP A 261 -16.52 20.70 -11.00
C ASP A 261 -15.84 22.01 -10.55
N SER A 262 -15.06 21.94 -9.46
CA SER A 262 -14.44 23.07 -8.74
C SER A 262 -15.40 24.00 -7.98
N ASN A 263 -16.71 23.72 -7.97
CA ASN A 263 -17.65 24.35 -7.05
C ASN A 263 -17.64 23.62 -5.70
N ILE A 264 -17.39 24.36 -4.62
CA ILE A 264 -17.29 23.80 -3.27
C ILE A 264 -18.55 24.14 -2.47
N MET A 265 -19.17 23.11 -1.90
CA MET A 265 -20.37 23.24 -1.06
C MET A 265 -20.11 22.67 0.32
N GLU A 266 -20.23 23.51 1.35
CA GLU A 266 -20.05 23.14 2.75
C GLU A 266 -21.40 22.84 3.42
N PHE A 267 -21.47 21.72 4.14
CA PHE A 267 -22.61 21.30 4.96
C PHE A 267 -22.25 21.28 6.46
N GLY A 268 -21.01 21.59 6.81
CA GLY A 268 -20.49 21.66 8.18
C GLY A 268 -18.97 21.48 8.24
N GLU A 269 -18.42 21.45 9.44
CA GLU A 269 -17.02 21.07 9.70
C GLU A 269 -16.86 19.55 9.63
N PRO A 270 -15.75 18.99 9.08
CA PRO A 270 -15.54 17.55 8.98
C PRO A 270 -15.69 16.81 10.32
N VAL A 271 -16.22 15.58 10.28
CA VAL A 271 -16.60 14.81 11.48
C VAL A 271 -16.08 13.38 11.41
N LEU A 272 -15.29 13.01 12.41
CA LEU A 272 -15.04 11.61 12.75
C LEU A 272 -16.33 10.97 13.26
N LYS A 273 -16.83 9.94 12.56
CA LYS A 273 -17.99 9.14 12.98
C LYS A 273 -17.56 7.67 13.12
N VAL A 274 -17.99 7.03 14.20
CA VAL A 274 -17.63 5.64 14.53
C VAL A 274 -18.89 4.85 14.85
N PHE A 275 -19.13 3.78 14.11
CA PHE A 275 -20.33 2.95 14.21
C PHE A 275 -19.98 1.56 14.75
N ASN A 276 -20.77 1.06 15.70
CA ASN A 276 -20.67 -0.30 16.22
C ASN A 276 -21.36 -1.27 15.26
N LEU A 277 -20.62 -2.25 14.73
CA LEU A 277 -21.14 -3.17 13.71
C LEU A 277 -21.99 -4.32 14.26
N ASN A 278 -22.04 -4.53 15.58
CA ASN A 278 -22.94 -5.52 16.18
C ASN A 278 -24.40 -5.04 16.22
N TYR A 279 -24.61 -3.72 16.20
CA TYR A 279 -25.93 -3.08 16.39
C TYR A 279 -26.23 -1.99 15.35
N ASP A 280 -25.29 -1.71 14.44
CA ASP A 280 -25.28 -0.63 13.44
C ASP A 280 -25.57 0.78 14.01
N THR A 281 -25.15 1.02 15.26
CA THR A 281 -25.35 2.27 16.00
C THR A 281 -24.14 3.20 15.93
N LEU A 282 -24.38 4.51 15.79
CA LEU A 282 -23.35 5.54 15.93
C LEU A 282 -22.91 5.63 17.41
N VAL A 283 -21.70 5.18 17.73
CA VAL A 283 -21.15 5.16 19.10
C VAL A 283 -20.20 6.32 19.40
N ARG A 284 -19.60 6.94 18.38
CA ARG A 284 -18.86 8.21 18.57
C ARG A 284 -19.01 9.15 17.38
N ARG A 285 -19.12 10.45 17.69
CA ARG A 285 -19.15 11.57 16.74
C ARG A 285 -18.27 12.69 17.29
N ARG A 286 -17.23 13.10 16.57
CA ARG A 286 -16.37 14.24 16.94
C ARG A 286 -16.09 15.12 15.74
N ILE A 287 -16.31 16.42 15.89
CA ILE A 287 -15.89 17.42 14.90
C ILE A 287 -14.36 17.45 14.93
N ILE A 288 -13.73 17.42 13.75
CA ILE A 288 -12.30 17.58 13.60
C ILE A 288 -11.99 19.09 13.74
N PRO A 289 -11.15 19.53 14.68
CA PRO A 289 -10.88 20.97 14.87
C PRO A 289 -10.22 21.62 13.66
N LYS A 290 -10.54 22.90 13.39
CA LYS A 290 -10.07 23.64 12.20
C LYS A 290 -8.55 23.79 12.12
N GLU A 291 -7.86 23.69 13.24
CA GLU A 291 -6.40 23.70 13.34
C GLU A 291 -5.73 22.38 12.89
N MET A 292 -6.50 21.32 12.58
CA MET A 292 -5.99 20.03 12.11
C MET A 292 -5.88 19.93 10.57
N TYR A 293 -6.68 20.68 9.82
CA TYR A 293 -6.75 20.60 8.36
C TYR A 293 -6.66 22.00 7.72
N PHE A 294 -6.64 22.08 6.39
CA PHE A 294 -6.63 23.37 5.67
C PHE A 294 -7.97 23.62 4.95
N ARG A 295 -8.39 24.90 4.90
CA ARG A 295 -9.63 25.38 4.27
C ARG A 295 -10.88 24.57 4.66
N PHE A 296 -11.25 23.62 3.81
CA PHE A 296 -12.52 22.87 3.85
C PHE A 296 -12.35 21.42 4.33
N GLY A 297 -11.11 20.93 4.47
CA GLY A 297 -10.82 19.58 4.99
C GLY A 297 -11.26 18.42 4.09
N LEU A 298 -11.55 18.68 2.81
CA LEU A 298 -12.01 17.68 1.83
C LEU A 298 -10.94 16.64 1.43
N ASP A 299 -9.71 16.84 1.90
CA ASP A 299 -8.49 16.12 1.51
C ASP A 299 -8.16 14.97 2.48
N MET A 300 -8.95 14.79 3.55
CA MET A 300 -8.83 13.72 4.54
C MET A 300 -9.42 12.39 4.03
N THR A 301 -8.77 11.78 3.02
CA THR A 301 -9.37 10.64 2.28
C THR A 301 -9.38 9.32 3.03
N THR A 302 -8.40 9.08 3.92
CA THR A 302 -8.15 7.77 4.52
C THR A 302 -8.13 7.86 6.04
N ILE A 303 -8.73 6.86 6.71
CA ILE A 303 -8.67 6.68 8.17
C ILE A 303 -8.24 5.25 8.52
N VAL A 304 -7.28 5.13 9.44
CA VAL A 304 -6.67 3.85 9.83
C VAL A 304 -6.75 3.68 11.35
N PRO A 305 -7.71 2.91 11.88
CA PRO A 305 -7.87 2.68 13.32
C PRO A 305 -6.89 1.62 13.85
N ASN A 306 -6.31 1.86 15.02
CA ASN A 306 -5.55 0.90 15.81
C ASN A 306 -6.18 0.70 17.19
N VAL A 307 -6.69 -0.50 17.47
CA VAL A 307 -7.11 -0.90 18.83
C VAL A 307 -5.94 -1.63 19.47
N LEU A 308 -5.49 -1.17 20.64
CA LEU A 308 -4.27 -1.67 21.29
C LEU A 308 -4.48 -3.03 21.97
N ASP A 309 -5.67 -3.25 22.54
CA ASP A 309 -6.15 -4.56 22.96
C ASP A 309 -7.41 -4.94 22.15
N PRO A 310 -7.26 -5.65 21.01
CA PRO A 310 -8.39 -6.09 20.19
C PRO A 310 -9.19 -7.25 20.79
N ASN A 311 -8.70 -7.89 21.87
CA ASN A 311 -9.34 -9.06 22.49
C ASN A 311 -10.12 -8.70 23.77
N GLY A 312 -9.71 -7.64 24.47
CA GLY A 312 -10.38 -7.12 25.67
C GLY A 312 -11.58 -6.22 25.35
N ASN A 313 -11.61 -5.05 25.99
CA ASN A 313 -12.74 -4.11 25.89
C ASN A 313 -12.74 -3.24 24.62
N CYS A 314 -11.60 -3.14 23.92
CA CYS A 314 -11.38 -2.28 22.77
C CYS A 314 -11.61 -0.77 23.01
N GLU A 315 -11.52 -0.33 24.27
CA GLU A 315 -11.63 1.09 24.66
C GLU A 315 -10.25 1.79 24.71
N GLU A 316 -9.17 1.08 24.39
CA GLU A 316 -7.86 1.69 24.11
C GLU A 316 -7.57 1.68 22.61
N ALA A 317 -7.75 2.84 21.97
CA ALA A 317 -7.67 2.96 20.51
C ALA A 317 -7.19 4.33 20.03
N TYR A 318 -6.51 4.34 18.89
CA TYR A 318 -6.13 5.52 18.13
C TYR A 318 -6.65 5.40 16.70
N ALA A 319 -6.77 6.52 15.99
CA ALA A 319 -6.99 6.51 14.55
C ALA A 319 -6.08 7.53 13.86
N TYR A 320 -5.50 7.13 12.73
CA TYR A 320 -4.64 7.97 11.89
C TYR A 320 -5.42 8.37 10.64
N ILE A 321 -5.69 9.66 10.50
CA ILE A 321 -6.40 10.27 9.37
C ILE A 321 -5.35 10.92 8.46
N ILE A 322 -5.38 10.60 7.18
CA ILE A 322 -4.41 11.06 6.19
C ILE A 322 -5.01 12.22 5.39
N ASP A 323 -4.45 13.42 5.56
CA ASP A 323 -4.74 14.59 4.72
C ASP A 323 -3.77 14.59 3.53
N GLN A 324 -4.29 14.17 2.37
CA GLN A 324 -3.51 13.84 1.18
C GLN A 324 -2.89 15.05 0.49
N TYR A 325 -3.55 16.22 0.51
CA TYR A 325 -3.12 17.41 -0.22
C TYR A 325 -2.37 18.42 0.66
N ASN A 326 -2.62 18.42 1.97
CA ASN A 326 -1.92 19.31 2.90
C ASN A 326 -0.75 18.63 3.61
N GLY A 327 -0.62 17.30 3.47
CA GLY A 327 0.53 16.54 3.92
C GLY A 327 0.54 16.31 5.43
N TYR A 328 -0.60 15.89 6.01
CA TYR A 328 -0.73 15.67 7.46
C TYR A 328 -1.14 14.24 7.81
N ILE A 329 -0.57 13.74 8.91
CA ILE A 329 -1.13 12.61 9.66
C ILE A 329 -1.82 13.19 10.89
N ILE A 330 -3.14 13.26 10.87
CA ILE A 330 -3.97 13.70 12.01
C ILE A 330 -4.24 12.47 12.88
N VAL A 331 -3.81 12.51 14.13
CA VAL A 331 -4.01 11.44 15.11
C VAL A 331 -5.18 11.79 16.02
N TYR A 332 -6.09 10.85 16.17
CA TYR A 332 -7.17 10.88 17.15
C TYR A 332 -6.90 9.83 18.24
N SER A 333 -7.15 10.18 19.51
CA SER A 333 -7.15 9.24 20.65
C SER A 333 -8.58 9.03 21.15
N TRP A 334 -8.96 7.76 21.35
CA TRP A 334 -10.27 7.39 21.89
C TRP A 334 -10.37 7.63 23.40
N GLN A 335 -9.26 7.44 24.13
CA GLN A 335 -9.19 7.65 25.59
C GLN A 335 -9.15 9.13 25.95
N GLU A 336 -8.34 9.92 25.26
CA GLU A 336 -8.20 11.37 25.50
C GLU A 336 -9.25 12.20 24.75
N ASP A 337 -9.98 11.58 23.83
CA ASP A 337 -11.09 12.13 23.05
C ASP A 337 -10.75 13.41 22.25
N ARG A 338 -9.49 13.54 21.83
CA ARG A 338 -8.94 14.72 21.14
C ARG A 338 -8.12 14.35 19.91
N PHE A 339 -7.79 15.39 19.13
CA PHE A 339 -6.94 15.31 17.96
C PHE A 339 -5.61 16.05 18.18
N TRP A 340 -4.58 15.62 17.46
CA TRP A 340 -3.37 16.38 17.14
C TRP A 340 -2.88 15.98 15.75
N ARG A 341 -1.88 16.66 15.18
CA ARG A 341 -1.38 16.33 13.84
C ARG A 341 0.14 16.36 13.74
N PHE A 342 0.66 15.62 12.78
CA PHE A 342 2.07 15.66 12.38
C PHE A 342 2.19 16.19 10.96
N SER A 343 3.29 16.89 10.69
CA SER A 343 3.72 17.33 9.37
C SER A 343 5.24 17.15 9.30
N ALA A 344 5.74 16.60 8.19
CA ALA A 344 7.16 16.32 7.98
C ALA A 344 7.50 16.35 6.48
N PRO A 345 8.72 16.74 6.08
CA PRO A 345 9.15 16.69 4.67
C PRO A 345 8.97 15.31 4.00
N GLU A 346 9.08 14.24 4.77
CA GLU A 346 8.90 12.85 4.33
C GLU A 346 7.44 12.51 3.93
N PHE A 347 6.47 13.37 4.25
CA PHE A 347 5.08 13.26 3.80
C PHE A 347 4.85 13.86 2.40
N PHE A 348 5.87 14.49 1.78
CA PHE A 348 5.78 15.15 0.48
C PHE A 348 6.42 14.28 -0.61
N GLY A 349 5.64 13.91 -1.62
CA GLY A 349 6.11 13.13 -2.78
C GLY A 349 7.04 13.91 -3.70
N ASP A 350 7.74 13.20 -4.58
CA ASP A 350 8.53 13.80 -5.66
C ASP A 350 7.59 14.26 -6.79
N PRO A 351 7.42 15.57 -7.03
CA PRO A 351 6.47 16.08 -8.02
C PRO A 351 6.82 15.65 -9.45
N THR A 352 8.06 15.26 -9.75
CA THR A 352 8.44 14.73 -11.07
C THR A 352 7.84 13.34 -11.32
N GLN A 353 7.50 12.60 -10.26
CA GLN A 353 6.88 11.27 -10.32
C GLN A 353 5.35 11.34 -10.27
N GLY A 354 4.75 12.52 -10.42
CA GLY A 354 3.31 12.70 -10.33
C GLY A 354 2.51 12.30 -11.57
N ARG A 355 3.15 11.97 -12.70
CA ARG A 355 2.51 11.47 -13.93
C ARG A 355 2.40 9.95 -13.92
N PHE A 356 1.19 9.45 -14.15
CA PHE A 356 0.83 8.04 -14.17
C PHE A 356 0.33 7.64 -15.56
N THR A 357 0.72 6.46 -16.03
CA THR A 357 0.26 5.90 -17.32
C THR A 357 -0.34 4.52 -17.10
N ILE A 358 -1.59 4.30 -17.53
CA ILE A 358 -2.30 3.01 -17.42
C ILE A 358 -2.95 2.61 -18.75
N ARG A 359 -3.41 1.35 -18.83
CA ARG A 359 -4.34 0.91 -19.87
C ARG A 359 -5.77 0.80 -19.33
N THR A 360 -6.76 1.32 -20.05
CA THR A 360 -8.18 1.13 -19.71
C THR A 360 -8.64 -0.30 -20.10
N PRO A 361 -9.79 -0.78 -19.60
CA PRO A 361 -10.34 -2.08 -20.03
C PRO A 361 -10.68 -2.17 -21.52
N HIS A 362 -10.65 -1.05 -22.25
CA HIS A 362 -10.93 -1.00 -23.69
C HIS A 362 -9.64 -0.87 -24.53
N GLY A 363 -8.49 -0.89 -23.87
CA GLY A 363 -7.17 -0.92 -24.51
C GLY A 363 -6.54 0.46 -24.70
N SER A 364 -7.28 1.55 -24.48
CA SER A 364 -6.78 2.92 -24.53
C SER A 364 -5.64 3.12 -23.52
N LEU A 365 -4.58 3.81 -23.94
CA LEU A 365 -3.50 4.23 -23.06
C LEU A 365 -3.82 5.63 -22.53
N VAL A 366 -3.91 5.78 -21.20
CA VAL A 366 -4.32 7.02 -20.55
C VAL A 366 -3.21 7.53 -19.66
N ASP A 367 -2.78 8.76 -19.94
CA ASP A 367 -1.93 9.57 -19.07
C ASP A 367 -2.78 10.46 -18.15
N TYR A 368 -2.44 10.49 -16.87
CA TYR A 368 -3.03 11.39 -15.88
C TYR A 368 -1.97 11.78 -14.84
N SER A 369 -2.31 12.71 -13.95
CA SER A 369 -1.39 13.12 -12.87
C SER A 369 -2.10 13.27 -11.54
N TYR A 370 -1.44 12.86 -10.47
CA TYR A 370 -1.83 13.17 -9.09
C TYR A 370 -1.06 14.38 -8.57
N GLN A 371 -1.67 15.12 -7.63
CA GLN A 371 -1.03 16.15 -6.81
C GLN A 371 -1.14 15.79 -5.31
N ILE A 372 -1.21 14.49 -5.02
CA ILE A 372 -1.29 13.91 -3.68
C ILE A 372 0.11 13.84 -3.07
N LEU A 373 0.29 14.36 -1.86
CA LEU A 373 1.54 14.34 -1.13
C LEU A 373 1.75 12.96 -0.48
N ILE A 374 1.08 12.74 0.66
CA ILE A 374 0.97 11.45 1.35
C ILE A 374 -0.27 10.73 0.82
N HIS A 375 -0.22 9.41 0.60
CA HIS A 375 -1.37 8.67 0.07
C HIS A 375 -2.08 7.85 1.15
N ASP A 376 -1.32 6.96 1.80
CA ASP A 376 -1.84 5.90 2.63
C ASP A 376 -0.78 5.41 3.63
N GLY A 377 -1.22 4.57 4.56
CA GLY A 377 -0.35 3.86 5.48
C GLY A 377 -1.08 2.79 6.28
N PHE A 378 -0.31 1.86 6.84
CA PHE A 378 -0.83 0.74 7.61
C PHE A 378 -0.05 0.54 8.90
N ILE A 379 -0.66 -0.18 9.82
CA ILE A 379 -0.09 -0.47 11.14
C ILE A 379 0.71 -1.77 11.09
N ASP A 380 1.89 -1.76 11.69
CA ASP A 380 2.61 -2.96 12.11
C ASP A 380 2.65 -2.97 13.65
N ASN A 381 1.71 -3.70 14.27
CA ASN A 381 1.68 -3.86 15.72
C ASN A 381 2.76 -4.82 16.26
N ILE A 382 3.43 -5.59 15.40
CA ILE A 382 4.53 -6.49 15.80
C ILE A 382 5.78 -5.65 16.10
N ASN A 383 6.12 -4.72 15.20
CA ASN A 383 7.25 -3.80 15.36
C ASN A 383 6.85 -2.45 16.00
N LYS A 384 5.55 -2.23 16.23
CA LYS A 384 4.96 -1.00 16.82
C LYS A 384 5.27 0.26 16.01
N VAL A 385 5.08 0.20 14.70
CA VAL A 385 5.22 1.33 13.77
C VAL A 385 3.96 1.55 12.94
N PHE A 386 3.79 2.77 12.44
CA PHE A 386 2.92 3.09 11.31
C PHE A 386 3.81 3.22 10.07
N ILE A 387 3.52 2.46 9.03
CA ILE A 387 4.24 2.44 7.74
C ILE A 387 3.42 3.26 6.75
N PHE A 388 4.04 4.18 6.01
CA PHE A 388 3.35 5.09 5.10
C PHE A 388 4.19 5.42 3.85
N HIS A 389 3.49 5.81 2.78
CA HIS A 389 4.10 6.23 1.53
C HIS A 389 3.44 7.48 0.92
N THR A 390 4.21 8.16 0.08
CA THR A 390 3.74 9.25 -0.78
C THR A 390 3.14 8.68 -2.06
N LYS A 391 2.23 9.40 -2.73
CA LYS A 391 1.69 8.92 -4.02
C LYS A 391 2.73 9.03 -5.13
N LEU A 392 3.47 10.13 -5.10
CA LEU A 392 4.46 10.50 -6.12
C LEU A 392 5.82 9.89 -5.71
N GLY A 393 5.89 8.55 -5.67
CA GLY A 393 7.09 7.84 -5.26
C GLY A 393 6.92 6.33 -5.05
N ASN A 394 8.04 5.62 -5.11
CA ASN A 394 8.18 4.21 -4.74
C ASN A 394 8.62 3.99 -3.28
N LYS A 395 9.02 5.05 -2.56
CA LYS A 395 9.58 4.98 -1.20
C LYS A 395 8.56 4.53 -0.14
N GLU A 396 9.07 3.91 0.93
CA GLU A 396 8.34 3.56 2.16
C GLU A 396 9.05 4.17 3.37
N HIS A 397 8.27 4.69 4.31
CA HIS A 397 8.74 5.30 5.54
C HIS A 397 7.97 4.74 6.75
N VAL A 398 8.58 4.78 7.93
CA VAL A 398 7.93 4.37 9.18
C VAL A 398 8.09 5.42 10.26
N ILE A 399 7.07 5.56 11.11
CA ILE A 399 7.12 6.33 12.35
C ILE A 399 6.68 5.42 13.52
N ASN A 400 7.36 5.54 14.67
CA ASN A 400 7.02 4.74 15.83
C ASN A 400 5.64 5.12 16.37
N LEU A 401 4.81 4.13 16.73
CA LEU A 401 3.46 4.40 17.25
C LEU A 401 3.51 5.24 18.53
N SER A 402 4.50 5.02 19.41
CA SER A 402 4.74 5.82 20.61
C SER A 402 5.06 7.29 20.34
N THR A 403 5.60 7.64 19.16
CA THR A 403 5.76 9.03 18.73
C THR A 403 4.41 9.60 18.28
N LEU A 404 3.64 8.86 17.45
CA LEU A 404 2.30 9.28 17.03
C LEU A 404 1.32 9.44 18.21
N HIS A 405 1.43 8.59 19.24
CA HIS A 405 0.58 8.63 20.44
C HIS A 405 0.94 9.78 21.41
N ASN A 406 2.10 10.42 21.24
CA ASN A 406 2.53 11.52 22.10
C ASN A 406 2.24 12.87 21.44
N SER A 407 1.16 13.55 21.84
CA SER A 407 0.81 14.85 21.27
C SER A 407 1.90 15.92 21.40
N SER A 408 2.80 15.83 22.39
CA SER A 408 3.87 16.82 22.58
C SER A 408 4.95 16.73 21.48
N LYS A 409 4.99 15.62 20.74
CA LYS A 409 5.78 15.48 19.49
C LYS A 409 5.10 16.14 18.28
N SER A 410 3.81 16.50 18.33
CA SER A 410 3.10 17.20 17.24
C SER A 410 3.81 18.47 16.77
N CYS A 411 4.31 19.27 17.71
CA CYS A 411 5.05 20.51 17.44
C CYS A 411 6.58 20.33 17.46
N ASN A 412 7.08 19.15 17.86
CA ASN A 412 8.50 18.87 18.11
C ASN A 412 8.88 17.48 17.59
N LEU A 413 8.46 17.16 16.36
CA LEU A 413 8.81 15.91 15.70
C LEU A 413 10.28 15.97 15.31
N ASP A 414 11.08 15.03 15.82
CA ASP A 414 12.47 14.93 15.40
C ASP A 414 12.51 14.22 14.05
N ARG A 415 13.39 14.65 13.13
CA ARG A 415 13.51 13.98 11.83
C ARG A 415 13.93 12.52 11.97
N SER A 416 14.60 12.16 13.07
CA SER A 416 14.94 10.77 13.40
C SER A 416 13.77 9.92 13.95
N ASP A 417 12.63 10.51 14.30
CA ASP A 417 11.40 9.76 14.61
C ASP A 417 10.81 9.07 13.36
N ILE A 418 11.05 9.65 12.17
CA ILE A 418 10.68 9.07 10.88
C ILE A 418 11.90 8.36 10.29
N ARG A 419 11.73 7.10 9.89
CA ARG A 419 12.79 6.29 9.28
C ARG A 419 12.36 5.84 7.89
N TYR A 420 13.14 6.18 6.89
CA TYR A 420 13.05 5.58 5.55
C TYR A 420 13.43 4.10 5.62
N ILE A 421 12.55 3.21 5.15
CA ILE A 421 12.78 1.75 5.18
C ILE A 421 13.10 1.15 3.81
N GLY A 422 12.94 1.90 2.71
CA GLY A 422 13.37 1.45 1.38
C GLY A 422 12.48 1.89 0.22
N GLU A 423 12.67 1.25 -0.94
CA GLU A 423 11.92 1.52 -2.17
C GLU A 423 11.27 0.26 -2.74
N LYS A 424 10.03 0.43 -3.21
CA LYS A 424 9.29 -0.57 -4.00
C LYS A 424 9.93 -0.75 -5.39
N ASN A 425 9.52 -1.81 -6.08
CA ASN A 425 9.89 -2.13 -7.48
C ASN A 425 9.67 -0.96 -8.46
N ILE A 426 10.28 -1.04 -9.65
CA ILE A 426 10.09 -0.03 -10.71
C ILE A 426 8.61 0.06 -11.11
N ASN A 427 8.15 1.29 -11.35
CA ASN A 427 6.73 1.68 -11.47
C ASN A 427 5.81 1.20 -10.32
N GLY A 428 6.40 0.74 -9.20
CA GLY A 428 5.71 0.20 -8.04
C GLY A 428 5.15 1.26 -7.10
N ARG A 429 4.66 2.37 -7.65
CA ARG A 429 3.95 3.41 -6.88
C ARG A 429 2.68 2.79 -6.29
N ALA A 430 2.46 2.94 -4.99
CA ALA A 430 1.42 2.22 -4.29
C ALA A 430 0.04 2.93 -4.38
N GLY A 431 -1.01 2.12 -4.42
CA GLY A 431 -2.33 2.47 -3.90
C GLY A 431 -2.44 2.06 -2.43
N THR A 432 -3.63 1.63 -1.98
CA THR A 432 -3.80 1.10 -0.62
C THR A 432 -2.81 -0.03 -0.31
N GLN A 433 -2.38 -0.09 0.96
CA GLN A 433 -1.63 -1.19 1.54
C GLN A 433 -2.27 -1.60 2.88
N LYS A 434 -2.28 -2.90 3.19
CA LYS A 434 -2.67 -3.42 4.51
C LYS A 434 -1.79 -4.61 4.88
N MET A 435 -1.64 -4.87 6.18
CA MET A 435 -0.80 -5.95 6.71
C MET A 435 -1.61 -6.94 7.55
N ASN A 436 -1.46 -8.23 7.25
CA ASN A 436 -1.96 -9.29 8.11
C ASN A 436 -1.05 -9.36 9.36
N GLN A 437 -1.62 -8.94 10.50
CA GLN A 437 -0.91 -8.84 11.78
C GLN A 437 -0.50 -10.21 12.36
N HIS A 438 -1.11 -11.31 11.89
CA HIS A 438 -0.77 -12.67 12.32
C HIS A 438 0.39 -13.25 11.50
N THR A 439 0.40 -13.07 10.18
CA THR A 439 1.43 -13.63 9.29
C THR A 439 2.65 -12.73 9.11
N GLY A 440 2.54 -11.44 9.43
CA GLY A 440 3.60 -10.45 9.26
C GLY A 440 3.76 -9.95 7.81
N THR A 441 2.84 -10.35 6.93
CA THR A 441 2.84 -10.05 5.50
C THR A 441 2.08 -8.77 5.20
N ALA A 442 2.71 -7.83 4.48
CA ALA A 442 2.04 -6.69 3.88
C ALA A 442 1.58 -7.02 2.46
N PHE A 443 0.41 -6.50 2.09
CA PHE A 443 -0.18 -6.56 0.75
C PHE A 443 -0.45 -5.15 0.23
N GLY A 444 -0.32 -4.95 -1.07
CA GLY A 444 -0.53 -3.66 -1.73
C GLY A 444 -1.08 -3.78 -3.14
N ILE A 445 -1.58 -2.67 -3.66
CA ILE A 445 -1.95 -2.50 -5.08
C ILE A 445 -0.98 -1.53 -5.78
N GLN A 446 -0.77 -1.73 -7.09
CA GLN A 446 0.06 -0.87 -7.94
C GLN A 446 -0.70 -0.57 -9.25
N GLU A 447 -1.18 0.67 -9.41
CA GLU A 447 -2.03 1.10 -10.53
C GLU A 447 -1.37 0.87 -11.89
N GLU A 448 -0.16 1.39 -12.10
CA GLU A 448 0.54 1.36 -13.41
C GLU A 448 1.02 -0.05 -13.81
N ASN A 449 1.27 -0.90 -12.82
CA ASN A 449 1.61 -2.30 -13.05
C ASN A 449 0.37 -3.21 -13.17
N HIS A 450 -0.84 -2.68 -13.01
CA HIS A 450 -2.10 -3.44 -12.96
C HIS A 450 -2.05 -4.65 -12.00
N ALA A 451 -1.40 -4.46 -10.85
CA ALA A 451 -0.84 -5.53 -10.04
C ALA A 451 -1.25 -5.51 -8.56
N ILE A 452 -1.36 -6.70 -8.00
CA ILE A 452 -1.38 -6.96 -6.55
C ILE A 452 0.04 -7.40 -6.15
N VAL A 453 0.55 -6.86 -5.04
CA VAL A 453 1.89 -7.14 -4.51
C VAL A 453 1.86 -7.62 -3.06
N CYS A 454 2.92 -8.31 -2.62
CA CYS A 454 3.19 -8.58 -1.20
C CYS A 454 4.66 -8.38 -0.83
N GLY A 455 4.94 -8.32 0.48
CA GLY A 455 6.29 -8.30 1.04
C GLY A 455 6.32 -8.43 2.56
N SER A 456 7.48 -8.79 3.11
CA SER A 456 7.72 -8.89 4.56
C SER A 456 8.34 -7.61 5.11
N VAL A 457 7.69 -6.99 6.10
CA VAL A 457 8.03 -5.65 6.62
C VAL A 457 9.24 -5.60 7.59
N LYS A 458 9.93 -6.72 7.82
CA LYS A 458 11.07 -6.80 8.76
C LYS A 458 12.45 -6.74 8.11
N VAL A 459 12.54 -6.88 6.80
CA VAL A 459 13.78 -6.68 6.05
C VAL A 459 13.80 -5.24 5.54
N GLN A 460 14.98 -4.63 5.40
CA GLN A 460 15.11 -3.36 4.67
C GLN A 460 14.48 -3.53 3.29
N LEU A 461 13.51 -2.68 2.93
CA LEU A 461 12.65 -2.91 1.78
C LEU A 461 13.40 -2.58 0.47
N THR A 462 13.87 -3.62 -0.21
CA THR A 462 14.49 -3.47 -1.54
C THR A 462 13.45 -3.70 -2.64
N PRO A 463 13.68 -3.18 -3.86
CA PRO A 463 12.87 -3.47 -5.05
C PRO A 463 12.62 -4.97 -5.29
N ASP A 464 13.58 -5.83 -4.91
CA ASP A 464 13.51 -7.28 -5.07
C ASP A 464 12.61 -7.99 -4.04
N ILE A 465 12.30 -7.35 -2.89
CA ILE A 465 11.52 -7.96 -1.81
C ILE A 465 10.01 -7.81 -2.06
N VAL A 466 9.59 -6.75 -2.76
CA VAL A 466 8.19 -6.53 -3.14
C VAL A 466 7.85 -7.43 -4.33
N LYS A 467 7.10 -8.51 -4.10
CA LYS A 467 6.72 -9.47 -5.14
C LYS A 467 5.41 -9.09 -5.79
N ILE A 468 5.40 -8.98 -7.11
CA ILE A 468 4.17 -8.97 -7.91
C ILE A 468 3.60 -10.40 -7.91
N ILE A 469 2.42 -10.56 -7.29
CA ILE A 469 1.78 -11.87 -7.08
C ILE A 469 0.60 -12.12 -8.01
N SER A 470 -0.02 -11.07 -8.53
CA SER A 470 -1.07 -11.18 -9.56
C SER A 470 -1.10 -9.93 -10.42
N VAL A 471 -1.35 -10.10 -11.72
CA VAL A 471 -1.41 -9.03 -12.73
C VAL A 471 -2.57 -9.32 -13.67
N ASP A 472 -3.44 -8.34 -13.91
CA ASP A 472 -4.50 -8.45 -14.93
C ASP A 472 -4.92 -7.05 -15.43
N PRO A 473 -4.38 -6.56 -16.56
CA PRO A 473 -4.68 -5.19 -17.05
C PRO A 473 -6.13 -4.95 -17.48
N ILE A 474 -6.96 -5.99 -17.60
CA ILE A 474 -8.37 -5.87 -17.98
C ILE A 474 -9.23 -5.78 -16.71
N ARG A 475 -8.99 -6.65 -15.73
CA ARG A 475 -9.75 -6.71 -14.48
C ARG A 475 -9.27 -5.71 -13.43
N LEU A 476 -7.96 -5.45 -13.39
CA LEU A 476 -7.28 -4.53 -12.47
C LEU A 476 -6.85 -3.23 -13.19
N SER A 477 -7.71 -2.71 -14.07
CA SER A 477 -7.47 -1.52 -14.90
C SER A 477 -7.20 -0.24 -14.10
N PHE A 478 -7.92 -0.02 -12.98
CA PHE A 478 -7.70 1.10 -12.08
C PHE A 478 -7.99 0.66 -10.63
N LEU A 479 -6.91 0.29 -9.95
CA LEU A 479 -6.91 -0.21 -8.58
C LEU A 479 -7.07 0.93 -7.58
N VAL A 480 -8.09 0.87 -6.72
CA VAL A 480 -8.39 1.97 -5.77
C VAL A 480 -8.31 1.57 -4.30
N ASP A 481 -8.62 0.33 -3.94
CA ASP A 481 -8.62 -0.11 -2.54
C ASP A 481 -8.44 -1.63 -2.36
N LEU A 482 -8.05 -2.05 -1.15
CA LEU A 482 -7.95 -3.47 -0.78
C LEU A 482 -8.35 -3.71 0.67
N ASP A 483 -8.82 -4.91 1.00
CA ASP A 483 -9.06 -5.33 2.39
C ASP A 483 -8.65 -6.78 2.70
N LEU A 484 -8.33 -7.03 3.98
CA LEU A 484 -7.86 -8.31 4.50
C LEU A 484 -8.88 -8.89 5.48
N ALA A 485 -9.57 -9.94 5.05
CA ALA A 485 -10.62 -10.65 5.77
C ALA A 485 -10.73 -12.10 5.27
N ASN A 486 -11.27 -13.01 6.09
CA ASN A 486 -11.62 -14.38 5.69
C ASN A 486 -10.49 -15.16 4.97
N ASP A 487 -9.24 -14.98 5.46
CA ASP A 487 -7.98 -15.51 4.89
C ASP A 487 -7.75 -15.19 3.40
N LYS A 488 -8.27 -14.04 2.94
CA LYS A 488 -8.20 -13.57 1.55
C LYS A 488 -7.71 -12.12 1.47
N VAL A 489 -7.03 -11.83 0.37
CA VAL A 489 -6.70 -10.46 -0.05
C VAL A 489 -7.77 -10.03 -1.05
N TYR A 490 -8.72 -9.19 -0.62
CA TYR A 490 -9.76 -8.62 -1.49
C TYR A 490 -9.30 -7.29 -2.08
N VAL A 491 -9.65 -7.01 -3.33
CA VAL A 491 -9.22 -5.82 -4.08
C VAL A 491 -10.39 -5.23 -4.87
N LEU A 492 -10.59 -3.92 -4.75
CA LEU A 492 -11.52 -3.14 -5.58
C LEU A 492 -10.77 -2.52 -6.77
N SER A 493 -11.21 -2.86 -7.98
CA SER A 493 -10.89 -2.13 -9.20
C SER A 493 -12.14 -1.41 -9.69
N ASN A 494 -11.99 -0.19 -10.19
CA ASN A 494 -13.06 0.56 -10.85
C ASN A 494 -12.61 0.99 -12.26
N ASN A 495 -13.49 1.66 -13.01
CA ASN A 495 -13.19 2.12 -14.38
C ASN A 495 -13.17 3.66 -14.48
N TYR A 496 -12.81 4.39 -13.42
CA TYR A 496 -12.85 5.86 -13.40
C TYR A 496 -12.15 6.50 -14.61
N GLN A 497 -10.94 6.04 -14.93
CA GLN A 497 -10.18 6.58 -16.06
C GLN A 497 -10.76 6.14 -17.42
N GLY A 498 -11.32 4.94 -17.55
CA GLY A 498 -12.00 4.53 -18.79
C GLY A 498 -13.31 5.28 -18.99
N ILE A 499 -14.13 5.44 -17.94
CA ILE A 499 -15.36 6.25 -17.97
C ILE A 499 -15.05 7.69 -18.42
N LYS A 500 -13.94 8.27 -17.96
CA LYS A 500 -13.50 9.63 -18.31
C LYS A 500 -12.98 9.78 -19.75
N ASN A 501 -12.33 8.76 -20.32
CA ASN A 501 -11.62 8.87 -21.61
C ASN A 501 -12.29 8.08 -22.76
N ASP A 502 -12.87 6.92 -22.46
CA ASP A 502 -13.58 6.04 -23.41
C ASP A 502 -15.12 6.16 -23.30
N GLY A 503 -15.62 6.72 -22.20
CA GLY A 503 -17.05 6.88 -21.91
C GLY A 503 -17.65 5.78 -21.03
N PHE A 504 -18.81 6.06 -20.41
CA PHE A 504 -19.53 5.06 -19.60
C PHE A 504 -20.25 4.02 -20.47
N ARG A 505 -20.24 2.76 -20.05
CA ARG A 505 -20.85 1.63 -20.79
C ARG A 505 -21.68 0.71 -19.91
N HIS A 506 -22.96 0.56 -20.22
CA HIS A 506 -23.88 -0.33 -19.50
C HIS A 506 -23.70 -1.83 -19.82
N ASP A 507 -23.07 -2.15 -20.94
CA ASP A 507 -22.85 -3.52 -21.43
C ASP A 507 -21.52 -4.11 -20.92
N PHE A 508 -20.79 -3.41 -20.06
CA PHE A 508 -19.44 -3.76 -19.61
C PHE A 508 -19.24 -3.66 -18.09
N GLU A 509 -18.30 -4.46 -17.59
CA GLU A 509 -17.87 -4.57 -16.19
C GLU A 509 -17.07 -3.36 -15.72
N ASN A 510 -17.72 -2.24 -15.40
CA ASN A 510 -17.04 -1.03 -14.95
C ASN A 510 -16.40 -1.18 -13.56
N PHE A 511 -17.00 -1.95 -12.64
CA PHE A 511 -16.54 -2.02 -11.25
C PHE A 511 -16.47 -3.49 -10.79
N GLY A 512 -15.37 -3.92 -10.18
CA GLY A 512 -15.16 -5.32 -9.82
C GLY A 512 -14.44 -5.50 -8.48
N ILE A 513 -14.94 -6.43 -7.67
CA ILE A 513 -14.25 -6.90 -6.47
C ILE A 513 -13.65 -8.28 -6.76
N TYR A 514 -12.33 -8.37 -6.60
CA TYR A 514 -11.54 -9.57 -6.84
C TYR A 514 -10.87 -10.05 -5.56
N TYR A 515 -10.37 -11.28 -5.54
CA TYR A 515 -9.61 -11.80 -4.42
C TYR A 515 -8.53 -12.83 -4.78
N LEU A 516 -7.54 -12.94 -3.90
CA LEU A 516 -6.57 -14.02 -3.80
C LEU A 516 -6.76 -14.76 -2.47
N GLU A 517 -6.54 -16.07 -2.44
CA GLU A 517 -6.48 -16.86 -1.20
C GLU A 517 -5.11 -16.68 -0.54
N GLU A 518 -5.02 -16.25 0.73
CA GLU A 518 -3.72 -15.98 1.37
C GLU A 518 -2.84 -17.25 1.46
N ASN A 519 -3.46 -18.43 1.57
CA ASN A 519 -2.77 -19.71 1.53
C ASN A 519 -2.15 -20.04 0.16
N GLU A 520 -2.76 -19.60 -0.94
CA GLU A 520 -2.17 -19.76 -2.28
C GLU A 520 -1.02 -18.78 -2.49
N VAL A 521 -1.17 -17.53 -2.04
CA VAL A 521 -0.07 -16.56 -2.05
C VAL A 521 1.11 -17.08 -1.23
N ARG A 522 0.89 -17.68 -0.05
CA ARG A 522 1.96 -18.33 0.75
C ARG A 522 2.61 -19.51 0.03
N SER A 523 1.86 -20.25 -0.78
CA SER A 523 2.37 -21.41 -1.52
C SER A 523 3.19 -21.01 -2.75
N TYR A 524 2.81 -19.93 -3.43
CA TYR A 524 3.45 -19.45 -4.66
C TYR A 524 4.60 -18.47 -4.38
N PHE A 525 4.48 -17.66 -3.32
CA PHE A 525 5.40 -16.61 -2.90
C PHE A 525 5.69 -16.70 -1.38
N PRO A 526 6.26 -17.82 -0.89
CA PRO A 526 6.58 -17.99 0.53
C PRO A 526 7.52 -16.89 1.06
N GLU A 527 8.36 -16.30 0.21
CA GLU A 527 9.24 -15.18 0.59
C GLU A 527 8.53 -13.89 1.03
N CYS A 528 7.23 -13.74 0.76
CA CYS A 528 6.44 -12.64 1.35
C CYS A 528 6.12 -12.85 2.84
N TYR A 529 6.24 -14.08 3.34
CA TYR A 529 5.77 -14.48 4.66
C TYR A 529 6.93 -14.61 5.64
N GLN A 530 6.65 -14.31 6.90
CA GLN A 530 7.59 -14.62 7.97
C GLN A 530 7.41 -16.07 8.40
N ASP A 531 8.42 -16.88 8.12
CA ASP A 531 8.68 -18.08 8.92
C ASP A 531 9.48 -17.63 10.15
N CYS A 532 8.95 -17.92 11.35
CA CYS A 532 9.51 -17.51 12.66
C CYS A 532 9.57 -15.98 12.92
N PRO A 533 8.42 -15.25 12.97
CA PRO A 533 8.38 -13.79 13.14
C PRO A 533 9.05 -13.25 14.42
N ASN A 534 9.31 -14.08 15.43
CA ASN A 534 9.99 -13.77 16.69
C ASN A 534 11.45 -14.29 16.75
N GLY A 535 11.94 -14.94 15.69
CA GLY A 535 13.22 -15.66 15.68
C GLY A 535 13.17 -17.07 16.29
N ARG A 536 11.96 -17.60 16.54
CA ARG A 536 11.73 -18.93 17.14
C ARG A 536 10.88 -19.84 16.27
N LEU A 537 11.33 -21.08 16.11
CA LEU A 537 10.60 -22.14 15.41
C LEU A 537 10.00 -23.12 16.42
N THR A 538 8.73 -23.50 16.24
CA THR A 538 8.04 -24.52 17.05
C THR A 538 8.02 -25.88 16.31
N PRO A 539 7.82 -27.02 17.01
CA PRO A 539 7.75 -28.33 16.38
C PRO A 539 6.68 -28.42 15.29
N ALA A 540 5.46 -27.95 15.59
CA ALA A 540 4.37 -27.92 14.61
C ALA A 540 4.74 -27.11 13.36
N LYS A 541 5.34 -25.92 13.54
CA LYS A 541 5.71 -25.06 12.40
C LYS A 541 6.87 -25.63 11.58
N PHE A 542 7.81 -26.33 12.23
CA PHE A 542 8.86 -27.08 11.53
C PHE A 542 8.25 -28.23 10.70
N VAL A 543 7.30 -28.98 11.26
CA VAL A 543 6.57 -30.05 10.55
C VAL A 543 5.84 -29.51 9.32
N ASP A 544 5.14 -28.37 9.45
CA ASP A 544 4.48 -27.70 8.32
C ASP A 544 5.48 -27.36 7.20
N MET A 545 6.56 -26.63 7.55
CA MET A 545 7.59 -26.23 6.59
C MET A 545 8.27 -27.43 5.93
N TYR A 546 8.55 -28.49 6.69
CA TYR A 546 9.12 -29.72 6.14
C TYR A 546 8.15 -30.43 5.18
N LYS A 547 6.86 -30.51 5.52
CA LYS A 547 5.82 -31.11 4.66
C LYS A 547 5.64 -30.34 3.34
N MET A 548 5.89 -29.03 3.30
CA MET A 548 5.87 -28.25 2.06
C MET A 548 6.98 -28.68 1.06
N PHE A 549 8.20 -28.95 1.54
CA PHE A 549 9.32 -29.36 0.67
C PHE A 549 9.44 -30.88 0.47
N PHE A 550 8.93 -31.67 1.42
CA PHE A 550 8.97 -33.14 1.38
C PHE A 550 7.58 -33.74 1.73
N PRO A 551 6.56 -33.61 0.85
CA PRO A 551 5.18 -34.04 1.15
C PRO A 551 5.02 -35.53 1.47
N SER A 552 6.00 -36.35 1.07
CA SER A 552 6.05 -37.80 1.28
C SER A 552 7.15 -38.26 2.26
N GLY A 553 7.73 -37.34 3.04
CA GLY A 553 8.69 -37.64 4.10
C GLY A 553 8.05 -37.70 5.50
N ASN A 554 8.64 -38.48 6.42
CA ASN A 554 8.20 -38.50 7.82
C ASN A 554 8.67 -37.24 8.58
N ALA A 555 7.92 -36.15 8.42
CA ALA A 555 8.23 -34.85 8.97
C ALA A 555 8.28 -34.83 10.51
N GLU A 556 7.44 -35.64 11.17
CA GLU A 556 7.29 -35.64 12.63
C GLU A 556 8.50 -36.29 13.31
N GLU A 557 8.94 -37.46 12.84
CA GLU A 557 10.15 -38.13 13.35
C GLU A 557 11.42 -37.29 13.11
N PHE A 558 11.50 -36.59 11.98
CA PHE A 558 12.60 -35.66 11.70
C PHE A 558 12.54 -34.40 12.58
N CYS A 559 11.35 -33.85 12.80
CA CYS A 559 11.12 -32.75 13.73
C CYS A 559 11.59 -33.12 15.14
N ASP A 560 11.17 -34.27 15.65
CA ASP A 560 11.60 -34.77 16.96
C ASP A 560 13.13 -34.89 17.04
N HIS A 561 13.79 -35.35 15.96
CA HIS A 561 15.26 -35.43 15.93
C HIS A 561 15.92 -34.05 15.98
N VAL A 562 15.38 -33.07 15.25
CA VAL A 562 15.89 -31.69 15.22
C VAL A 562 15.65 -30.99 16.56
N PHE A 563 14.45 -31.02 17.13
CA PHE A 563 14.18 -30.39 18.43
C PHE A 563 14.98 -31.03 19.58
N ARG A 564 15.11 -32.37 19.63
CA ARG A 564 16.01 -33.05 20.59
C ARG A 564 17.49 -32.65 20.46
N THR A 565 17.89 -32.04 19.35
CA THR A 565 19.27 -31.62 19.07
C THR A 565 19.51 -30.12 19.29
N PHE A 566 18.49 -29.27 19.07
CA PHE A 566 18.64 -27.81 19.04
C PHE A 566 17.80 -27.04 20.08
N ASP A 567 16.72 -27.62 20.62
CA ASP A 567 16.01 -27.09 21.81
C ASP A 567 16.72 -27.58 23.09
N MET A 568 17.88 -26.97 23.38
CA MET A 568 18.77 -27.42 24.45
C MET A 568 18.24 -27.12 25.86
N ASP A 569 17.51 -26.02 26.04
CA ASP A 569 16.87 -25.66 27.30
C ASP A 569 15.45 -26.25 27.46
N LYS A 570 14.95 -26.97 26.44
CA LYS A 570 13.65 -27.68 26.41
C LYS A 570 12.47 -26.74 26.61
N ASN A 571 12.55 -25.55 26.02
CA ASN A 571 11.53 -24.52 26.14
C ASN A 571 10.39 -24.69 25.11
N GLY A 572 10.51 -25.63 24.17
CA GLY A 572 9.54 -25.89 23.10
C GLY A 572 9.83 -25.13 21.80
N TYR A 573 10.98 -24.46 21.70
CA TYR A 573 11.37 -23.61 20.58
C TYR A 573 12.84 -23.80 20.22
N ILE A 574 13.17 -23.66 18.94
CA ILE A 574 14.56 -23.41 18.49
C ILE A 574 14.70 -21.90 18.31
N ASP A 575 15.59 -21.27 19.09
CA ASP A 575 15.87 -19.83 19.05
C ASP A 575 17.17 -19.56 18.27
N PHE A 576 17.07 -18.86 17.14
CA PHE A 576 18.22 -18.65 16.25
C PHE A 576 19.15 -17.51 16.71
N LYS A 577 18.70 -16.61 17.60
CA LYS A 577 19.50 -15.43 18.02
C LYS A 577 20.75 -15.78 18.82
N THR A 578 20.75 -16.95 19.47
CA THR A 578 21.89 -17.46 20.25
C THR A 578 23.07 -17.83 19.34
N TYR A 579 22.82 -18.21 18.08
CA TYR A 579 23.86 -18.69 17.16
C TYR A 579 24.71 -17.57 16.54
N GLU A 580 24.17 -16.36 16.37
CA GLU A 580 24.93 -15.21 15.83
C GLU A 580 26.01 -14.72 16.80
N ASN A 581 25.78 -14.85 18.11
CA ASN A 581 26.69 -14.36 19.16
C ASN A 581 27.56 -15.46 19.80
N GLY A 582 27.37 -16.72 19.41
CA GLY A 582 28.02 -17.90 20.00
C GLY A 582 29.32 -18.35 19.33
N CYS A 583 29.90 -17.57 18.41
CA CYS A 583 31.08 -17.95 17.62
C CYS A 583 32.10 -16.80 17.46
N ASN A 584 32.67 -16.36 18.60
CA ASN A 584 33.96 -15.67 18.66
C ASN A 584 35.04 -16.66 19.13
#